data_AF-A0A1M5V3I1-F1
#
_entry.id   AF-A0A1M5V3I1-F1
#
_cell.length_a   1.000
_cell.length_b   1.000
_cell.length_c   1.000
_cell.angle_alpha   90.00
_cell.angle_beta   90.00
_cell.angle_gamma   90.00
#
_symmetry.space_group_name_H-M   'P 1'
#
loop_
_entity.id
_entity.type
_entity.pdbx_description
1 polymer ?
#
loop_
_entity_poly.entity_id
_entity_poly.type
_entity_poly.pdbx_seq_one_letter_code
_entity_poly.pdbx_strand_id
1 'polypeptide(L)'
;MALFSRTFVRKRVISLATTASVAATSFALARDPTSAYHVRGAMPVQYVAYRPDLSAEQPFLSENDTAMNKMMADMTIKPTGDVDRDFVAMMVPHHQGAIDMAQAVLRYGRNEQLRRLAQEIVVTQQQEIAAMRLAVGEDLPPSMTSPTQAAPMTSSMMSHGAVRHDSMKMNMQQE
;
A
#
# COMPACT_ATOMS: atom_id res chain seq x y z
N MET A 1 5.22 37.53 71.16
CA MET A 1 4.60 36.23 71.50
C MET A 1 5.59 35.15 71.10
N ALA A 2 6.19 34.50 72.10
CA ALA A 2 7.13 33.38 71.99
C ALA A 2 6.42 32.17 71.32
N LEU A 3 7.09 31.17 70.72
CA LEU A 3 8.08 30.29 71.33
C LEU A 3 8.92 29.54 70.29
N PHE A 4 10.23 29.51 70.56
CA PHE A 4 11.20 28.50 70.17
C PHE A 4 10.80 27.10 70.68
N SER A 5 11.14 26.05 69.94
CA SER A 5 11.89 24.88 70.47
C SER A 5 12.31 24.00 69.29
N ARG A 6 13.61 23.92 68.96
CA ARG A 6 14.59 22.98 69.55
C ARG A 6 14.16 21.55 69.24
N THR A 7 14.94 20.72 68.58
CA THR A 7 16.28 20.21 68.92
C THR A 7 16.43 19.00 67.96
N PHE A 8 17.54 18.55 67.42
CA PHE A 8 18.95 18.78 67.66
C PHE A 8 19.68 17.76 66.78
N VAL A 9 20.61 18.27 65.97
CA VAL A 9 21.70 17.48 65.40
C VAL A 9 22.41 16.70 66.51
N ARG A 10 22.36 15.36 66.52
CA ARG A 10 23.37 14.42 67.06
C ARG A 10 23.00 13.01 66.58
N LYS A 11 23.89 12.06 66.27
CA LYS A 11 25.34 11.98 66.07
C LYS A 11 25.58 10.61 65.40
N ARG A 12 26.68 10.54 64.66
CA ARG A 12 27.18 9.43 63.83
C ARG A 12 27.34 8.10 64.58
N VAL A 13 27.11 6.97 63.89
CA VAL A 13 27.89 5.75 64.08
C VAL A 13 28.32 5.23 62.70
N ILE A 14 29.63 5.07 62.60
CA ILE A 14 30.41 4.54 61.50
C ILE A 14 30.09 3.03 61.38
N SER A 15 29.84 2.53 60.16
CA SER A 15 30.14 1.14 59.87
C SER A 15 31.04 1.08 58.65
N LEU A 16 32.27 0.69 58.96
CA LEU A 16 33.38 0.43 58.07
C LEU A 16 33.23 -0.98 57.49
N ALA A 17 33.87 -1.22 56.35
CA ALA A 17 34.03 -2.50 55.65
C ALA A 17 32.80 -2.91 54.80
N THR A 18 32.96 -3.31 53.54
CA THR A 18 34.08 -4.09 53.00
C THR A 18 34.23 -3.80 51.51
N THR A 19 35.48 -3.64 51.06
CA THR A 19 35.89 -3.61 49.66
C THR A 19 35.44 -4.85 48.92
N ALA A 20 34.69 -4.68 47.82
CA ALA A 20 34.49 -5.72 46.82
C ALA A 20 35.14 -5.25 45.50
N SER A 21 36.45 -5.50 45.37
CA SER A 21 37.10 -5.61 44.07
C SER A 21 37.18 -7.09 43.74
N VAL A 22 36.36 -7.54 42.79
CA VAL A 22 36.72 -8.65 41.91
C VAL A 22 36.48 -8.15 40.50
N ALA A 23 37.58 -7.82 39.84
CA ALA A 23 37.64 -7.72 38.39
C ALA A 23 37.37 -9.13 37.84
N ALA A 24 36.17 -9.35 37.31
CA ALA A 24 35.90 -10.50 36.48
C ALA A 24 36.06 -10.05 35.02
N THR A 25 37.19 -10.43 34.46
CA THR A 25 37.57 -10.28 33.06
C THR A 25 36.44 -10.79 32.17
N SER A 26 35.74 -9.88 31.50
CA SER A 26 34.81 -10.24 30.42
C SER A 26 35.63 -10.79 29.25
N PHE A 27 35.84 -12.11 29.23
CA PHE A 27 36.29 -12.81 28.03
C PHE A 27 35.10 -12.90 27.09
N ALA A 28 34.86 -11.84 26.32
CA ALA A 28 33.96 -11.89 25.18
C ALA A 28 34.63 -12.80 24.14
N LEU A 29 34.20 -14.07 24.10
CA LEU A 29 34.50 -14.93 22.95
C LEU A 29 33.86 -14.28 21.72
N ALA A 30 34.70 -13.68 20.88
CA ALA A 30 34.32 -13.31 19.53
C ALA A 30 33.82 -14.58 18.84
N ARG A 31 32.50 -14.73 18.73
CA ARG A 31 31.90 -15.62 17.75
C ARG A 31 32.17 -14.95 16.41
N ASP A 32 33.00 -15.58 15.58
CA ASP A 32 33.04 -15.28 14.16
C ASP A 32 31.61 -15.31 13.62
N PRO A 33 31.05 -14.21 13.10
CA PRO A 33 29.91 -14.29 12.23
C PRO A 33 30.43 -14.67 10.84
N THR A 34 30.97 -15.87 10.71
CA THR A 34 30.74 -16.63 9.47
C THR A 34 29.31 -17.16 9.53
N SER A 35 28.36 -16.23 9.70
CA SER A 35 27.02 -16.41 9.21
C SER A 35 27.18 -16.38 7.71
N ALA A 36 27.53 -17.55 7.15
CA ALA A 36 27.20 -17.86 5.79
C ALA A 36 25.75 -17.42 5.65
N TYR A 37 25.55 -16.29 4.98
CA TYR A 37 24.32 -16.05 4.26
C TYR A 37 24.25 -17.23 3.29
N HIS A 38 23.70 -18.34 3.79
CA HIS A 38 22.79 -19.11 2.98
C HIS A 38 21.76 -18.07 2.57
N VAL A 39 22.00 -17.45 1.42
CA VAL A 39 20.94 -17.16 0.47
C VAL A 39 20.25 -18.50 0.32
N ARG A 40 19.31 -18.77 1.23
CA ARG A 40 18.23 -19.69 0.99
C ARG A 40 17.59 -19.06 -0.22
N GLY A 41 18.01 -19.57 -1.38
CA GLY A 41 17.59 -19.07 -2.69
C GLY A 41 16.12 -18.76 -2.56
N ALA A 42 15.75 -17.53 -2.91
CA ALA A 42 14.37 -17.09 -2.90
C ALA A 42 13.55 -18.27 -3.41
N MET A 43 12.86 -18.96 -2.48
CA MET A 43 12.05 -20.08 -2.89
C MET A 43 11.05 -19.39 -3.81
N PRO A 44 10.94 -19.78 -5.09
CA PRO A 44 9.79 -19.32 -5.85
C PRO A 44 8.59 -19.56 -4.94
N VAL A 45 7.66 -18.60 -4.86
CA VAL A 45 6.36 -18.81 -4.23
C VAL A 45 5.67 -19.85 -5.13
N GLN A 46 6.10 -21.09 -4.99
CA GLN A 46 5.60 -22.22 -5.72
C GLN A 46 4.36 -22.59 -4.93
N TYR A 47 3.22 -22.12 -5.40
CA TYR A 47 1.94 -22.64 -4.95
C TYR A 47 2.03 -24.16 -4.99
N VAL A 48 1.82 -24.79 -3.83
CA VAL A 48 2.10 -26.20 -3.60
C VAL A 48 1.37 -27.07 -4.65
N ALA A 49 2.16 -27.79 -5.44
CA ALA A 49 1.89 -29.03 -6.20
C ALA A 49 0.46 -29.29 -6.75
N TYR A 50 0.38 -29.29 -8.08
CA TYR A 50 -0.55 -30.01 -8.97
C TYR A 50 -1.70 -30.78 -8.28
N ARG A 51 -2.89 -30.16 -8.25
CA ARG A 51 -4.17 -30.85 -8.10
C ARG A 51 -4.85 -30.92 -9.48
N PRO A 52 -5.27 -32.12 -9.94
CA PRO A 52 -5.82 -32.29 -11.29
C PRO A 52 -7.19 -31.63 -11.50
N ASP A 53 -7.85 -31.07 -10.48
CA ASP A 53 -9.11 -30.32 -10.62
C ASP A 53 -8.94 -28.80 -10.83
N LEU A 54 -7.70 -28.29 -10.83
CA LEU A 54 -7.41 -26.85 -10.93
C LEU A 54 -7.65 -26.24 -12.31
N SER A 55 -8.13 -27.01 -13.31
CA SER A 55 -8.27 -26.52 -14.69
C SER A 55 -9.02 -25.18 -14.81
N ALA A 56 -10.03 -24.94 -13.97
CA ALA A 56 -10.77 -23.69 -13.92
C ALA A 56 -10.02 -22.54 -13.19
N GLU A 57 -9.09 -22.88 -12.29
CA GLU A 57 -8.25 -21.92 -11.55
C GLU A 57 -6.93 -21.61 -12.28
N GLN A 58 -6.49 -22.47 -13.20
CA GLN A 58 -5.20 -22.32 -13.90
C GLN A 58 -4.96 -20.93 -14.51
N PRO A 59 -5.93 -20.27 -15.18
CA PRO A 59 -5.71 -18.92 -15.70
C PRO A 59 -5.41 -17.89 -14.60
N PHE A 60 -6.08 -18.00 -13.44
CA PHE A 60 -5.82 -17.13 -12.29
C PHE A 60 -4.41 -17.38 -11.72
N LEU A 61 -4.03 -18.65 -11.53
CA LEU A 61 -2.71 -19.00 -11.00
C LEU A 61 -1.59 -18.51 -11.92
N SER A 62 -1.70 -18.78 -13.24
CA SER A 62 -0.71 -18.34 -14.23
C SER A 62 -0.55 -16.82 -14.28
N GLU A 63 -1.65 -16.08 -14.14
CA GLU A 63 -1.63 -14.62 -14.16
C GLU A 63 -1.03 -14.04 -12.87
N ASN A 64 -1.38 -14.59 -11.71
CA ASN A 64 -0.77 -14.21 -10.43
C ASN A 64 0.72 -14.55 -10.38
N ASP A 65 1.13 -15.71 -10.88
CA ASP A 65 2.54 -16.09 -10.96
C ASP A 65 3.32 -15.12 -11.85
N THR A 66 2.73 -14.70 -12.97
CA THR A 66 3.32 -13.70 -13.86
C THR A 66 3.48 -12.35 -13.15
N ALA A 67 2.44 -11.89 -12.44
CA ALA A 67 2.47 -10.64 -11.68
C ALA A 67 3.54 -10.67 -10.57
N MET A 68 3.59 -11.74 -9.78
CA MET A 68 4.57 -11.90 -8.71
C MET A 68 6.00 -11.98 -9.25
N ASN A 69 6.23 -12.75 -10.31
CA ASN A 69 7.56 -12.88 -10.91
C ASN A 69 8.05 -11.55 -11.48
N LYS A 70 7.17 -10.80 -12.16
CA LYS A 70 7.50 -9.46 -12.65
C LYS A 70 7.82 -8.50 -11.51
N MET A 71 6.98 -8.46 -10.47
CA MET A 71 7.21 -7.62 -9.28
C MET A 71 8.57 -7.91 -8.65
N MET A 72 8.91 -9.18 -8.42
CA MET A 72 10.18 -9.57 -7.81
C MET A 72 11.38 -9.19 -8.68
N ALA A 73 11.26 -9.34 -10.01
CA ALA A 73 12.30 -8.92 -10.94
C ALA A 73 12.49 -7.40 -10.91
N ASP A 74 11.40 -6.63 -10.99
CA ASP A 74 11.44 -5.17 -11.04
C ASP A 74 11.85 -4.54 -9.70
N MET A 75 11.63 -5.23 -8.57
CA MET A 75 12.12 -4.83 -7.24
C MET A 75 13.62 -5.06 -7.03
N THR A 76 14.30 -5.77 -7.95
CA THR A 76 15.74 -5.98 -7.85
C THR A 76 16.48 -4.72 -8.28
N ILE A 77 16.68 -3.80 -7.33
CA ILE A 77 17.36 -2.52 -7.57
C ILE A 77 18.81 -2.54 -7.09
N LYS A 78 19.65 -1.74 -7.73
CA LYS A 78 20.96 -1.37 -7.18
C LYS A 78 20.78 -0.10 -6.35
N PRO A 79 21.09 -0.11 -5.04
CA PRO A 79 20.99 1.08 -4.22
C PRO A 79 21.79 2.24 -4.80
N THR A 80 21.17 3.41 -4.84
CA THR A 80 21.75 4.63 -5.42
C THR A 80 22.49 5.47 -4.38
N GLY A 81 22.18 5.26 -3.10
CA GLY A 81 22.66 6.10 -1.99
C GLY A 81 21.67 7.21 -1.60
N ASP A 82 20.59 7.37 -2.37
CA ASP A 82 19.43 8.19 -2.01
C ASP A 82 18.32 7.25 -1.51
N VAL A 83 18.01 7.32 -0.21
CA VAL A 83 17.06 6.42 0.44
C VAL A 83 15.63 6.62 -0.09
N ASP A 84 15.25 7.85 -0.42
CA ASP A 84 13.90 8.14 -0.89
C ASP A 84 13.72 7.61 -2.32
N ARG A 85 14.74 7.80 -3.18
CA ARG A 85 14.77 7.21 -4.52
C ARG A 85 14.74 5.68 -4.47
N ASP A 86 15.54 5.08 -3.60
CA ASP A 86 15.62 3.62 -3.46
C ASP A 86 14.30 3.03 -2.93
N PHE A 87 13.64 3.73 -1.99
CA PHE A 87 12.31 3.35 -1.51
C PHE A 87 11.28 3.36 -2.64
N VAL A 88 11.22 4.45 -3.42
CA VAL A 88 10.28 4.56 -4.55
C VAL A 88 10.57 3.51 -5.63
N ALA A 89 11.84 3.29 -5.94
CA ALA A 89 12.26 2.30 -6.93
C ALA A 89 11.86 0.86 -6.54
N MET A 90 11.77 0.54 -5.25
CA MET A 90 11.22 -0.73 -4.77
C MET A 90 9.69 -0.73 -4.65
N MET A 91 9.10 0.36 -4.17
CA MET A 91 7.67 0.37 -3.83
C MET A 91 6.76 0.52 -5.04
N VAL A 92 7.18 1.23 -6.09
CA VAL A 92 6.43 1.32 -7.34
C VAL A 92 6.17 -0.07 -7.95
N PRO A 93 7.18 -0.93 -8.19
CA PRO A 93 6.92 -2.27 -8.72
C PRO A 93 6.17 -3.18 -7.73
N HIS A 94 6.40 -3.04 -6.41
CA HIS A 94 5.60 -3.76 -5.40
C HIS A 94 4.11 -3.43 -5.51
N HIS A 95 3.77 -2.15 -5.63
CA HIS A 95 2.38 -1.71 -5.75
C HIS A 95 1.78 -2.14 -7.09
N GLN A 96 2.57 -2.12 -8.17
CA GLN A 96 2.13 -2.61 -9.48
C GLN A 96 1.81 -4.11 -9.45
N GLY A 97 2.63 -4.93 -8.79
CA GLY A 97 2.33 -6.35 -8.59
C GLY A 97 1.00 -6.58 -7.86
N ALA A 98 0.75 -5.81 -6.80
CA ALA A 98 -0.52 -5.87 -6.07
C ALA A 98 -1.73 -5.48 -6.94
N ILE A 99 -1.59 -4.45 -7.79
CA ILE A 99 -2.62 -4.06 -8.77
C ILE A 99 -2.89 -5.20 -9.74
N ASP A 100 -1.85 -5.81 -10.31
CA ASP A 100 -1.98 -6.87 -11.31
C ASP A 100 -2.69 -8.11 -10.72
N MET A 101 -2.37 -8.47 -9.47
CA MET A 101 -3.05 -9.55 -8.73
C MET A 101 -4.51 -9.20 -8.38
N ALA A 102 -4.77 -7.97 -7.96
CA ALA A 102 -6.14 -7.52 -7.69
C ALA A 102 -7.00 -7.57 -8.96
N GLN A 103 -6.44 -7.20 -10.11
CA GLN A 103 -7.12 -7.34 -11.39
C GLN A 103 -7.41 -8.81 -11.76
N ALA A 104 -6.53 -9.75 -11.40
CA ALA A 104 -6.80 -11.18 -11.59
C ALA A 104 -8.01 -11.63 -10.75
N VAL A 105 -8.14 -11.16 -9.50
CA VAL A 105 -9.35 -11.40 -8.67
C VAL A 105 -10.61 -10.80 -9.32
N LEU A 106 -10.51 -9.62 -9.94
CA LEU A 106 -11.64 -9.02 -10.66
C LEU A 106 -12.04 -9.81 -11.92
N ARG A 107 -11.11 -10.53 -12.55
CA ARG A 107 -11.38 -11.40 -13.72
C ARG A 107 -12.00 -12.74 -13.33
N TYR A 108 -11.40 -13.45 -12.37
CA TYR A 108 -11.74 -14.85 -12.09
C TYR A 108 -12.48 -15.08 -10.77
N GLY A 109 -12.37 -14.12 -9.83
CA GLY A 109 -12.99 -14.21 -8.51
C GLY A 109 -14.50 -13.99 -8.55
N ARG A 110 -15.20 -14.75 -7.70
CA ARG A 110 -16.69 -14.75 -7.62
C ARG A 110 -17.25 -14.18 -6.32
N ASN A 111 -16.40 -13.95 -5.30
CA ASN A 111 -16.86 -13.37 -4.05
C ASN A 111 -16.94 -11.84 -4.17
N GLU A 112 -18.15 -11.29 -4.04
CA GLU A 112 -18.41 -9.86 -4.21
C GLU A 112 -17.68 -8.95 -3.21
N GLN A 113 -17.44 -9.40 -1.98
CA GLN A 113 -16.67 -8.62 -1.00
C GLN A 113 -15.19 -8.54 -1.42
N LEU A 114 -14.61 -9.65 -1.87
CA LEU A 114 -13.22 -9.69 -2.35
C LEU A 114 -13.04 -8.88 -3.64
N ARG A 115 -14.04 -8.89 -4.53
CA ARG A 115 -14.02 -8.07 -5.75
C ARG A 115 -14.07 -6.57 -5.42
N ARG A 116 -14.88 -6.16 -4.45
CA ARG A 116 -14.88 -4.76 -3.97
C ARG A 116 -13.54 -4.36 -3.38
N LEU A 117 -12.97 -5.20 -2.52
CA LEU A 117 -11.63 -4.98 -1.98
C LEU A 117 -10.58 -4.88 -3.10
N ALA A 118 -10.64 -5.75 -4.12
CA ALA A 118 -9.72 -5.68 -5.25
C ALA A 118 -9.85 -4.37 -6.04
N GLN A 119 -11.07 -3.86 -6.23
CA GLN A 119 -11.28 -2.56 -6.87
C GLN A 119 -10.70 -1.40 -6.06
N GLU A 120 -10.82 -1.44 -4.73
CA GLU A 120 -10.21 -0.47 -3.82
C GLU A 120 -8.69 -0.53 -3.89
N ILE A 121 -8.09 -1.73 -3.87
CA ILE A 121 -6.64 -1.93 -4.04
C ILE A 121 -6.16 -1.30 -5.35
N VAL A 122 -6.85 -1.54 -6.47
CA VAL A 122 -6.46 -0.96 -7.77
C VAL A 122 -6.40 0.56 -7.70
N VAL A 123 -7.43 1.21 -7.15
CA VAL A 123 -7.50 2.68 -7.10
C VAL A 123 -6.46 3.26 -6.15
N THR A 124 -6.40 2.74 -4.92
CA THR A 124 -5.51 3.28 -3.88
C THR A 124 -4.04 3.12 -4.27
N GLN A 125 -3.64 1.92 -4.73
CA GLN A 125 -2.25 1.66 -5.08
C GLN A 125 -1.81 2.46 -6.33
N GLN A 126 -2.72 2.75 -7.27
CA GLN A 126 -2.43 3.65 -8.39
C GLN A 126 -2.16 5.09 -7.93
N GLN A 127 -2.94 5.58 -6.97
CA GLN A 127 -2.74 6.90 -6.38
C GLN A 127 -1.41 6.98 -5.62
N GLU A 128 -1.05 5.93 -4.88
CA GLU A 128 0.23 5.83 -4.17
C GLU A 128 1.42 5.78 -5.12
N ILE A 129 1.34 5.04 -6.23
CA ILE A 129 2.38 5.06 -7.28
C ILE A 129 2.57 6.49 -7.81
N ALA A 130 1.48 7.20 -8.12
CA ALA A 130 1.55 8.58 -8.60
C ALA A 130 2.18 9.52 -7.55
N ALA A 131 1.77 9.39 -6.29
CA ALA A 131 2.30 10.19 -5.19
C ALA A 131 3.81 9.92 -4.96
N MET A 132 4.23 8.66 -4.99
CA MET A 132 5.64 8.29 -4.84
C MET A 132 6.51 8.86 -5.97
N ARG A 133 6.08 8.74 -7.23
CA ARG A 133 6.81 9.31 -8.38
C ARG A 133 6.94 10.82 -8.28
N LEU A 134 5.85 11.51 -7.92
CA LEU A 134 5.86 12.95 -7.71
C LEU A 134 6.83 13.36 -6.60
N ALA A 135 6.88 12.60 -5.50
CA ALA A 135 7.74 12.89 -4.35
C ALA A 135 9.24 12.88 -4.70
N VAL A 136 9.67 12.06 -5.66
CA VAL A 136 11.06 12.01 -6.15
C VAL A 136 11.28 12.84 -7.42
N GLY A 137 10.30 13.62 -7.85
CA GLY A 137 10.39 14.52 -9.00
C GLY A 137 10.38 13.81 -10.36
N GLU A 138 9.76 12.63 -10.46
CA GLU A 138 9.47 11.98 -11.74
C GLU A 138 8.19 12.53 -12.37
N ASP A 139 8.12 12.47 -13.70
CA ASP A 139 6.91 12.84 -14.44
C ASP A 139 5.75 11.88 -14.11
N LEU A 140 4.57 12.45 -13.88
CA LEU A 140 3.37 11.66 -13.58
C LEU A 140 2.92 10.87 -14.83
N PRO A 141 2.55 9.59 -14.69
CA PRO A 141 1.86 8.88 -15.76
C PRO A 141 0.53 9.59 -16.08
N PRO A 142 0.03 9.50 -17.33
CA PRO A 142 -1.23 10.14 -17.71
C PRO A 142 -2.36 9.68 -16.78
N SER A 143 -3.16 10.63 -16.28
CA SER A 143 -4.30 10.34 -15.41
C SER A 143 -5.25 9.37 -16.12
N MET A 144 -5.25 8.11 -15.70
CA MET A 144 -6.29 7.15 -16.06
C MET A 144 -7.55 7.57 -15.30
N THR A 145 -8.60 7.95 -16.02
CA THR A 145 -9.90 8.24 -15.39
C THR A 145 -10.36 7.01 -14.61
N SER A 146 -10.59 7.16 -13.31
CA SER A 146 -11.21 6.11 -12.49
C SER A 146 -12.55 5.70 -13.11
N PRO A 147 -12.82 4.40 -13.33
CA PRO A 147 -14.12 3.96 -13.81
C PRO A 147 -15.09 3.93 -12.62
N THR A 148 -15.50 5.10 -12.12
CA THR A 148 -16.77 5.31 -11.39
C THR A 148 -16.99 6.81 -11.20
N GLN A 149 -17.69 7.42 -12.16
CA GLN A 149 -18.79 8.31 -11.82
C GLN A 149 -19.81 8.16 -12.95
N ALA A 150 -20.95 7.52 -12.66
CA ALA A 150 -22.11 7.64 -13.53
C ALA A 150 -22.38 9.14 -13.72
N ALA A 151 -22.51 9.56 -14.98
CA ALA A 151 -22.79 10.95 -15.34
C ALA A 151 -23.93 11.50 -14.45
N PRO A 152 -23.85 12.76 -13.98
CA PRO A 152 -24.98 13.36 -13.30
C PRO A 152 -26.13 13.35 -14.31
N MET A 153 -27.21 12.63 -14.00
CA MET A 153 -28.47 12.84 -14.68
C MET A 153 -28.84 14.29 -14.43
N THR A 154 -28.61 15.15 -15.42
CA THR A 154 -29.07 16.53 -15.38
C THR A 154 -30.57 16.47 -15.29
N SER A 155 -31.09 16.79 -14.10
CA SER A 155 -32.50 17.12 -13.90
C SER A 155 -32.78 18.36 -14.72
N SER A 156 -33.14 18.18 -15.99
CA SER A 156 -33.59 19.28 -16.84
C SER A 156 -35.00 19.62 -16.41
N MET A 157 -35.08 20.68 -15.62
CA MET A 157 -36.28 21.31 -15.11
C MET A 157 -37.30 21.52 -16.24
N MET A 158 -38.49 20.94 -16.10
CA MET A 158 -39.68 21.48 -16.74
C MET A 158 -40.00 22.84 -16.07
N SER A 159 -39.68 23.93 -16.76
CA SER A 159 -40.21 25.26 -16.45
C SER A 159 -41.09 25.75 -17.58
N HIS A 160 -42.27 26.24 -17.20
CA HIS A 160 -43.37 26.71 -18.03
C HIS A 160 -43.03 28.00 -18.80
N GLY A 161 -43.62 28.18 -19.99
CA GLY A 161 -43.72 29.51 -20.60
C GLY A 161 -44.17 29.49 -22.06
N ALA A 162 -45.38 30.00 -22.30
CA ALA A 162 -46.11 29.97 -23.56
C ALA A 162 -45.66 31.03 -24.60
N VAL A 163 -46.17 30.84 -25.83
CA VAL A 163 -46.75 31.84 -26.78
C VAL A 163 -46.13 31.88 -28.20
N ARG A 164 -47.00 31.51 -29.19
CA ARG A 164 -47.08 31.89 -30.64
C ARG A 164 -45.89 31.48 -31.54
N HIS A 165 -46.01 31.15 -32.82
CA HIS A 165 -46.90 31.41 -33.97
C HIS A 165 -46.81 30.11 -34.82
N ASP A 166 -47.80 29.63 -35.57
CA ASP A 166 -48.07 30.12 -36.93
C ASP A 166 -49.11 29.20 -37.62
N SER A 167 -49.68 29.76 -38.66
CA SER A 167 -50.91 29.50 -39.38
C SER A 167 -50.91 28.20 -40.20
N MET A 168 -51.85 27.27 -39.94
CA MET A 168 -52.25 26.26 -40.94
C MET A 168 -53.38 26.82 -41.81
N LYS A 169 -53.03 27.08 -43.08
CA LYS A 169 -53.94 27.50 -44.13
C LYS A 169 -55.00 26.41 -44.43
N MET A 170 -56.25 26.85 -44.55
CA MET A 170 -57.38 26.07 -45.03
C MET A 170 -57.16 25.64 -46.48
N ASN A 171 -57.46 24.38 -46.78
CA ASN A 171 -57.62 23.87 -48.14
C ASN A 171 -59.12 23.63 -48.36
N MET A 172 -59.79 24.55 -49.04
CA MET A 172 -61.14 24.38 -49.58
C MET A 172 -61.10 24.59 -51.10
N GLN A 173 -61.91 23.76 -51.75
CA GLN A 173 -62.01 23.47 -53.18
C GLN A 173 -62.50 24.65 -54.03
N GLN A 174 -62.01 24.71 -55.27
CA GLN A 174 -62.58 25.20 -56.55
C GLN A 174 -61.38 25.26 -57.51
N GLU A 175 -61.34 24.61 -58.67
CA GLU A 175 -62.30 24.54 -59.78
C GLU A 175 -62.27 23.17 -60.50
#